data_AF-A0A1D8IP13-F1
#
_entry.id   AF-A0A1D8IP13-F1
#
_cell.length_a   1.000
_cell.length_b   1.000
_cell.length_c   1.000
_cell.angle_alpha   90.00
_cell.angle_beta   90.00
_cell.angle_gamma   90.00
#
_symmetry.space_group_name_H-M   'P 1'
#
loop_
_entity.id
_entity.type
_entity.pdbx_description
1 polymer ?
#
loop_
_entity_poly.entity_id
_entity_poly.type
_entity_poly.pdbx_seq_one_letter_code
_entity_poly.pdbx_strand_id
1 'polypeptide(L)'
;MFDGDLPAVASVDAISGGELSINVVLKPQKADIQPEWYCDLSSGDAVASGRVERHLGAWLQDGGEDVHCKRALQSRIADVGIEPAGYSDQGNFFM
;
A
#
# COMPACT_ATOMS: atom_id res chain seq x y z
N MET A 1 -9.30 10.57 -5.31
CA MET A 1 -8.41 10.97 -4.22
C MET A 1 -8.98 10.34 -2.95
N PHE A 2 -8.21 9.51 -2.23
CA PHE A 2 -8.68 8.66 -1.12
C PHE A 2 -9.28 9.47 0.03
N ASP A 3 -8.63 10.58 0.40
CA ASP A 3 -9.14 11.54 1.38
C ASP A 3 -8.25 12.79 1.34
N GLY A 4 -8.78 13.95 0.90
CA GLY A 4 -7.98 15.17 0.70
C GLY A 4 -7.32 15.73 1.97
N ASP A 5 -7.77 15.24 3.12
CA ASP A 5 -7.45 15.78 4.45
C ASP A 5 -6.43 14.93 5.22
N LEU A 6 -6.04 13.75 4.70
CA LEU A 6 -5.06 12.88 5.34
C LEU A 6 -3.76 12.85 4.52
N PRO A 7 -2.65 13.40 5.04
CA PRO A 7 -1.38 13.33 4.34
C PRO A 7 -0.93 11.87 4.25
N ALA A 8 -0.44 11.47 3.08
CA ALA A 8 0.12 10.15 2.85
C ALA A 8 1.53 10.30 2.25
N VAL A 9 2.44 9.43 2.66
CA VAL A 9 3.78 9.30 2.08
C VAL A 9 3.90 7.87 1.57
N ALA A 10 4.44 7.69 0.37
CA ALA A 10 4.65 6.38 -0.23
C ALA A 10 6.08 6.25 -0.76
N SER A 11 6.60 5.03 -0.75
CA SER A 11 7.85 4.63 -1.40
C SER A 11 7.59 3.48 -2.37
N VAL A 12 8.45 3.40 -3.39
CA VAL A 12 8.49 2.28 -4.33
C VAL A 12 9.94 1.90 -4.54
N ASP A 13 10.27 0.65 -4.27
CA ASP A 13 11.63 0.13 -4.35
C ASP A 13 11.70 -1.12 -5.23
N ALA A 14 12.74 -1.19 -6.06
CA ALA A 14 13.04 -2.41 -6.81
C ALA A 14 13.65 -3.45 -5.87
N ILE A 15 13.01 -4.63 -5.80
CA ILE A 15 13.53 -5.76 -5.03
C ILE A 15 13.94 -6.91 -5.97
N SER A 16 14.51 -7.97 -5.42
CA SER A 16 14.95 -9.15 -6.19
C SER A 16 13.79 -9.83 -6.91
N GLY A 17 14.09 -10.65 -7.92
CA GLY A 17 13.06 -11.48 -8.58
C GLY A 17 12.20 -10.75 -9.62
N GLY A 18 12.50 -9.49 -9.95
CA GLY A 18 11.68 -8.71 -10.88
C GLY A 18 10.48 -8.04 -10.21
N GLU A 19 10.50 -7.89 -8.90
CA GLU A 19 9.39 -7.33 -8.13
C GLU A 19 9.63 -5.85 -7.77
N LEU A 20 8.56 -5.17 -7.37
CA LEU A 20 8.55 -3.85 -6.76
C LEU A 20 7.92 -3.98 -5.37
N SER A 21 8.54 -3.38 -4.36
CA SER A 21 7.96 -3.17 -3.04
C SER A 21 7.29 -1.80 -3.01
N ILE A 22 6.04 -1.73 -2.54
CA ILE A 22 5.27 -0.51 -2.37
C ILE A 22 4.93 -0.38 -0.90
N ASN A 23 5.31 0.74 -0.28
CA ASN A 23 5.03 0.99 1.14
C ASN A 23 4.36 2.34 1.30
N VAL A 24 3.33 2.40 2.14
CA VAL A 24 2.51 3.60 2.35
C VAL A 24 2.36 3.85 3.84
N VAL A 25 2.55 5.11 4.26
CA VAL A 25 2.23 5.58 5.60
C VAL A 25 1.19 6.69 5.49
N LEU A 26 0.04 6.49 6.14
CA LEU A 26 -1.03 7.46 6.23
C LEU A 26 -0.93 8.23 7.55
N LYS A 27 -1.06 9.56 7.46
CA LYS A 27 -0.90 10.52 8.55
C LYS A 27 0.40 10.26 9.33
N PRO A 28 1.56 10.47 8.66
CA PRO A 28 2.85 10.16 9.24
C PRO A 28 3.14 10.99 10.48
N GLN A 29 3.79 10.39 11.46
CA GLN A 29 4.17 11.06 12.70
C GLN A 29 5.42 11.94 12.55
N LYS A 30 6.24 11.65 11.53
CA LYS A 30 7.45 12.42 11.18
C LYS A 30 7.33 12.94 9.76
N ALA A 31 7.73 14.18 9.54
CA ALA A 31 7.62 14.83 8.23
C ALA A 31 8.58 14.27 7.18
N ASP A 32 9.68 13.66 7.61
CA ASP A 32 10.77 13.13 6.79
C ASP A 32 10.77 11.59 6.73
N ILE A 33 9.63 10.95 7.04
CA ILE A 33 9.55 9.50 7.01
C ILE A 33 9.78 8.96 5.59
N GLN A 34 10.60 7.93 5.50
CA GLN A 34 10.70 7.08 4.31
C GLN A 34 9.91 5.80 4.59
N PRO A 35 8.76 5.57 3.93
CA PRO A 35 8.00 4.34 4.08
C PRO A 35 8.85 3.13 3.69
N GLU A 36 8.77 2.08 4.48
CA GLU A 36 9.51 0.82 4.29
C GLU A 36 8.62 -0.34 4.75
N TRP A 37 8.97 -1.56 4.35
CA TRP A 37 8.19 -2.77 4.63
C TRP A 37 8.02 -3.07 6.13
N TYR A 38 8.89 -2.52 6.98
CA TYR A 38 8.87 -2.71 8.43
C TYR A 38 8.18 -1.56 9.17
N CYS A 39 7.61 -0.58 8.48
CA CYS A 39 6.85 0.49 9.11
C CYS A 39 5.61 -0.05 9.83
N ASP A 40 5.29 0.52 10.99
CA ASP A 40 4.19 0.10 11.85
C ASP A 40 3.33 1.29 12.32
N LEU A 41 2.43 1.07 13.29
CA LEU A 41 1.57 2.12 13.84
C LEU A 41 2.31 3.19 14.68
N SER A 42 3.63 3.06 14.88
CA SER A 42 4.47 4.14 15.40
C SER A 42 4.86 5.14 14.30
N SER A 43 4.83 4.69 13.04
CA SER A 43 5.19 5.48 11.86
C SER A 43 4.05 6.39 11.39
N GLY A 44 2.80 5.97 11.56
CA GLY A 44 1.60 6.72 11.18
C GLY A 44 0.32 6.15 11.79
N ASP A 45 -0.83 6.69 11.37
CA ASP A 45 -2.14 6.19 11.82
C ASP A 45 -2.63 4.98 11.01
N ALA A 46 -2.09 4.78 9.81
CA ALA A 46 -2.17 3.52 9.08
C ALA A 46 -0.91 3.30 8.25
N VAL A 47 -0.57 2.04 8.03
CA VAL A 47 0.53 1.59 7.18
C VAL A 47 0.05 0.46 6.28
N ALA A 48 0.60 0.41 5.07
CA ALA A 48 0.39 -0.68 4.14
C ALA A 48 1.69 -1.01 3.40
N SER A 49 1.98 -2.29 3.24
CA SER A 49 3.03 -2.79 2.33
C SER A 49 2.43 -3.71 1.29
N GLY A 50 3.08 -3.83 0.14
CA GLY A 50 2.69 -4.78 -0.90
C GLY A 50 3.77 -4.99 -1.95
N ARG A 51 3.63 -6.06 -2.74
CA ARG A 51 4.55 -6.39 -3.83
C ARG A 51 3.84 -6.49 -5.17
N VAL A 52 4.52 -6.02 -6.21
CA VAL A 52 4.06 -6.08 -7.60
C VAL A 52 5.13 -6.72 -8.48
N GLU A 53 4.76 -7.71 -9.28
CA GLU A 53 5.63 -8.25 -10.31
C GLU A 53 5.75 -7.25 -11.48
N ARG A 54 6.98 -6.89 -11.87
CA ARG A 54 7.23 -5.77 -12.77
C ARG A 54 6.87 -6.05 -14.23
N HIS A 55 6.97 -7.30 -14.67
CA HIS A 55 6.76 -7.66 -16.08
C HIS A 55 5.28 -7.80 -16.43
N LEU A 56 4.50 -8.41 -15.53
CA LEU A 56 3.09 -8.72 -15.67
C LEU A 56 2.19 -7.68 -14.99
N GLY A 57 2.75 -6.86 -14.08
CA GLY A 57 1.98 -5.90 -13.29
C GLY A 57 1.05 -6.58 -12.27
N ALA A 58 1.28 -7.85 -11.97
CA ALA A 58 0.46 -8.63 -11.06
C ALA A 58 0.78 -8.29 -9.60
N TRP A 59 -0.25 -8.13 -8.77
CA TRP A 59 -0.09 -8.03 -7.32
C TRP A 59 0.22 -9.40 -6.73
N LEU A 60 1.25 -9.47 -5.90
CA LEU A 60 1.75 -10.72 -5.33
C LEU A 60 1.23 -10.93 -3.91
N GLN A 61 0.12 -11.65 -3.78
CA GLN A 61 -0.59 -11.97 -2.52
C GLN A 61 0.14 -12.92 -1.55
N ASP A 62 1.37 -13.31 -1.87
CA ASP A 62 2.09 -14.37 -1.17
C ASP A 62 3.19 -13.78 -0.27
N GLY A 63 2.77 -13.17 0.85
CA GLY A 63 3.55 -13.19 2.09
C GLY A 63 4.26 -11.91 2.53
N GLY A 64 3.92 -10.73 1.97
CA GLY A 64 4.49 -9.45 2.41
C GLY A 64 3.52 -8.27 2.45
N GLU A 65 2.24 -8.51 2.13
CA GLU A 65 1.22 -7.48 2.23
C GLU A 65 0.66 -7.43 3.64
N ASP A 66 0.96 -6.34 4.33
CA ASP A 66 0.43 -6.06 5.64
C ASP A 66 -0.27 -4.72 5.60
N VAL A 67 -1.52 -4.70 6.08
CA VAL A 67 -2.25 -3.45 6.35
C VAL A 67 -2.52 -3.38 7.83
N HIS A 68 -2.02 -2.32 8.46
CA HIS A 68 -2.32 -2.01 9.85
C HIS A 68 -2.90 -0.62 9.93
N CYS A 69 -3.98 -0.46 10.69
CA CYS A 69 -4.56 0.86 10.95
C CYS A 69 -5.01 0.98 12.40
N LYS A 70 -4.97 2.21 12.91
CA LYS A 70 -5.63 2.54 14.18
C LYS A 70 -7.13 2.44 14.00
N ARG A 71 -7.83 1.99 15.03
CA ARG A 71 -9.29 1.79 15.03
C ARG A 71 -10.09 3.00 14.53
N ALA A 72 -9.63 4.21 14.80
CA ALA A 72 -10.29 5.45 14.36
C ALA A 72 -10.32 5.63 12.83
N LEU A 73 -9.43 4.96 12.08
CA LEU A 73 -9.38 5.01 10.62
C LEU A 73 -10.00 3.78 9.95
N GLN A 74 -10.33 2.73 10.71
CA GLN A 74 -10.73 1.44 10.14
C GLN A 74 -11.97 1.53 9.25
N SER A 75 -13.04 2.21 9.70
CA SER A 75 -14.25 2.38 8.87
C SER A 75 -13.96 3.21 7.63
N ARG A 76 -13.20 4.31 7.77
CA ARG A 76 -12.83 5.17 6.64
C ARG A 76 -12.05 4.43 5.57
N ILE A 77 -11.08 3.61 5.98
CA ILE A 77 -10.27 2.81 5.05
C ILE A 77 -11.14 1.74 4.37
N ALA A 78 -12.03 1.08 5.12
CA ALA A 78 -12.91 0.05 4.59
C ALA A 78 -13.99 0.59 3.63
N ASP A 79 -14.45 1.82 3.85
CA ASP A 79 -15.46 2.49 3.02
C ASP A 79 -14.90 3.01 1.69
N VAL A 80 -13.59 2.88 1.47
CA VAL A 80 -12.96 3.34 0.23
C VAL A 80 -13.36 2.42 -0.92
N GLY A 81 -14.15 2.98 -1.83
CA GLY A 81 -14.36 2.41 -3.15
C GLY A 81 -13.05 2.44 -3.95
N ILE A 82 -12.41 1.28 -4.08
CA ILE A 82 -11.32 1.08 -5.03
C ILE A 82 -11.95 0.51 -6.29
N GLU A 83 -11.94 1.28 -7.37
CA GLU A 83 -12.27 0.78 -8.70
C GLU A 83 -11.00 0.15 -9.29
N PRO A 84 -10.88 -1.18 -9.34
CA PRO A 84 -9.70 -1.81 -9.90
C PRO A 84 -9.62 -1.48 -11.39
N ALA A 85 -8.45 -1.08 -11.86
CA ALA A 85 -8.22 -0.84 -13.28
C ALA A 85 -8.12 -2.12 -14.14
N GLY A 86 -8.43 -3.30 -13.56
CA GLY A 86 -8.42 -4.59 -14.26
C GLY A 86 -7.15 -5.44 -14.10
N TYR A 87 -6.36 -5.24 -13.04
CA TYR A 87 -5.16 -6.04 -12.78
C TYR A 87 -5.49 -7.19 -11.82
N SER A 88 -5.30 -8.44 -12.26
CA SER A 88 -5.45 -9.64 -11.45
C SER A 88 -4.09 -10.18 -10.99
N ASP A 89 -4.09 -11.01 -9.96
CA ASP A 89 -2.94 -11.74 -9.40
C ASP A 89 -2.20 -12.61 -10.44
N GLN A 90 -2.86 -12.93 -11.56
CA GLN A 90 -2.30 -13.69 -12.70
C GLN A 90 -2.14 -12.86 -14.00
N GLY A 91 -2.19 -11.52 -13.93
CA GLY A 91 -2.14 -10.64 -15.12
C GLY A 91 -3.51 -10.08 -15.51
N ASN A 92 -3.72 -9.73 -16.79
CA ASN A 92 -4.89 -8.95 -17.22
C ASN A 92 -6.24 -9.60 -16.88
N PHE A 93 -7.13 -8.83 -16.26
CA PHE A 93 -8.56 -9.11 -16.18
C PHE A 93 -9.34 -7.88 -16.69
N PHE A 94 -9.91 -7.97 -17.89
CA PHE A 94 -10.84 -6.95 -18.37
C PHE A 94 -12.28 -7.33 -17.95
N MET A 95 -13.04 -6.33 -17.52
CA MET A 95 -14.47 -6.42 -17.14
C MET A 95 -15.35 -7.06 -18.22
#